data_AF-A0AAC9JC30-F1
#
_entry.id   AF-A0AAC9JC30-F1
#
_cell.length_a   1.000
_cell.length_b   1.000
_cell.length_c   1.000
_cell.angle_alpha   90.00
_cell.angle_beta   90.00
_cell.angle_gamma   90.00
#
_symmetry.space_group_name_H-M   'P 1'
#
loop_
_entity.id
_entity.type
_entity.pdbx_description
1 polymer ?
#
loop_
_entity_poly.entity_id
_entity_poly.type
_entity_poly.pdbx_seq_one_letter_code
_entity_poly.pdbx_strand_id
1 'polypeptide(L)'
;MQLVRDTFDERISDIESYFDLVSNLERAVGSGGAVFDVDGLGYRVKPEQQKIMYSGIYLHLYNLIESTISLLIDAVERHAAEGINGQLTLLTENMKKLYVKSVASPFESLSNDKRFEKAIDLFEQVLSIKPIELKIPPGGGGNWDSQEIKRLSNSIGINLLLPRNLNRKINEKFRDDKAPIRLIKEVRNKLAHGSLSFTQCGDNHVASDFRKLIDIVKEYLSFIIQSYDDFINQQGYKIPAAG
;
A
#
# COMPACT_ATOMS: atom_id res chain seq x y z
N MET A 1 7.71 -3.88 -13.73
CA MET A 1 8.11 -3.06 -12.56
C MET A 1 8.12 -1.55 -12.83
N GLN A 2 8.40 -1.07 -14.05
CA GLN A 2 8.43 0.37 -14.35
C GLN A 2 7.18 1.14 -13.90
N LEU A 3 5.98 0.66 -14.27
CA LEU A 3 4.70 1.26 -13.84
C LEU A 3 4.59 1.45 -12.32
N VAL A 4 5.07 0.48 -11.53
CA VAL A 4 5.05 0.54 -10.06
C VAL A 4 5.91 1.70 -9.58
N ARG A 5 7.13 1.83 -10.13
CA ARG A 5 8.09 2.88 -9.76
C ARG A 5 7.59 4.25 -10.17
N ASP A 6 7.09 4.39 -11.40
CA ASP A 6 6.55 5.66 -11.90
C ASP A 6 5.36 6.15 -11.05
N THR A 7 4.42 5.24 -10.73
CA THR A 7 3.26 5.59 -9.90
C THR A 7 3.67 5.95 -8.47
N PHE A 8 4.64 5.21 -7.91
CA PHE A 8 5.18 5.47 -6.59
C PHE A 8 5.86 6.85 -6.52
N ASP A 9 6.68 7.19 -7.51
CA ASP A 9 7.40 8.46 -7.58
C ASP A 9 6.44 9.64 -7.83
N GLU A 10 5.43 9.48 -8.70
CA GLU A 10 4.36 10.47 -8.91
C GLU A 10 3.63 10.76 -7.59
N ARG A 11 3.19 9.73 -6.87
CA ARG A 11 2.47 9.89 -5.60
C ARG A 11 3.35 10.49 -4.50
N ILE A 12 4.64 10.19 -4.49
CA ILE A 12 5.59 10.87 -3.59
C ILE A 12 5.69 12.35 -3.96
N SER A 13 5.78 12.69 -5.24
CA SER A 13 5.83 14.09 -5.68
C SER A 13 4.59 14.87 -5.23
N ASP A 14 3.41 14.27 -5.33
CA ASP A 14 2.15 14.85 -4.82
C ASP A 14 2.22 15.08 -3.30
N ILE A 15 2.67 14.08 -2.54
CA ILE A 15 2.80 14.15 -1.08
C ILE A 15 3.80 15.22 -0.65
N GLU A 16 4.95 15.28 -1.29
CA GLU A 16 6.01 16.25 -0.98
C GLU A 16 5.55 17.67 -1.30
N SER A 17 4.86 17.86 -2.43
CA SER A 17 4.27 19.16 -2.81
C SER A 17 3.19 19.61 -1.82
N TYR A 18 2.31 18.69 -1.41
CA TYR A 18 1.28 18.97 -0.41
C TYR A 18 1.90 19.26 0.97
N PHE A 19 2.90 18.49 1.38
CA PHE A 19 3.60 18.69 2.64
C PHE A 19 4.33 20.04 2.68
N ASP A 20 4.96 20.45 1.58
CA ASP A 20 5.60 21.77 1.49
C ASP A 20 4.59 22.89 1.76
N LEU A 21 3.43 22.87 1.09
CA LEU A 21 2.33 23.81 1.34
C LEU A 21 1.92 23.83 2.83
N VAL A 22 1.63 22.66 3.39
CA VAL A 22 1.17 22.54 4.79
C VAL A 22 2.25 23.02 5.78
N SER A 23 3.52 22.72 5.52
CA SER A 23 4.64 23.12 6.39
C SER A 23 4.92 24.63 6.34
N ASN A 24 4.76 25.26 5.17
CA ASN A 24 4.87 26.71 5.03
C ASN A 24 3.69 27.40 5.73
N LEU A 25 2.49 26.83 5.61
CA LEU A 25 1.30 27.34 6.27
C LEU A 25 1.41 27.28 7.80
N GLU A 26 1.91 26.17 8.35
CA GLU A 26 2.17 26.05 9.80
C GLU A 26 3.05 27.19 10.32
N ARG A 27 4.15 27.46 9.63
CA ARG A 27 5.09 28.53 9.98
C ARG A 27 4.42 29.90 9.91
N ALA A 28 3.66 30.16 8.85
CA ALA A 28 2.95 31.42 8.66
C ALA A 28 1.85 31.63 9.72
N VAL A 29 1.11 30.58 10.09
CA VAL A 29 0.09 30.66 11.16
C VAL A 29 0.77 30.94 12.50
N GLY A 30 1.87 30.24 12.81
CA GLY A 30 2.63 30.43 14.05
C GLY A 30 3.25 31.82 14.19
N SER A 31 3.64 32.46 13.08
CA SER A 31 4.16 33.84 13.08
C SER A 31 3.08 34.92 12.94
N GLY A 32 1.80 34.53 12.83
CA GLY A 32 0.68 35.44 12.57
C GLY A 32 0.62 36.02 11.14
N GLY A 33 1.45 35.50 10.23
CA GLY A 33 1.60 35.95 8.84
C GLY A 33 0.77 35.18 7.80
N ALA A 34 -0.05 34.19 8.20
CA ALA A 34 -0.92 33.45 7.28
C ALA A 34 -2.16 34.26 6.88
N VAL A 35 -1.95 35.34 6.11
CA VAL A 35 -2.99 36.20 5.57
C VAL A 35 -2.84 36.28 4.04
N PHE A 36 -3.89 35.90 3.32
CA PHE A 36 -4.00 36.09 1.87
C PHE A 36 -4.72 37.38 1.56
N ASP A 37 -4.37 38.05 0.46
CA ASP A 37 -5.23 39.09 -0.12
C ASP A 37 -6.26 38.42 -1.01
N VAL A 38 -7.55 38.63 -0.72
CA VAL A 38 -8.68 38.14 -1.49
C VAL A 38 -9.57 39.34 -1.78
N ASP A 39 -9.55 39.83 -3.02
CA ASP A 39 -10.32 40.98 -3.49
C ASP A 39 -10.11 42.27 -2.65
N GLY A 40 -8.87 42.51 -2.19
CA GLY A 40 -8.51 43.65 -1.36
C GLY A 40 -8.84 43.47 0.13
N LEU A 41 -9.31 42.28 0.53
CA LEU A 41 -9.59 41.91 1.91
C LEU A 41 -8.59 40.87 2.41
N GLY A 42 -8.03 41.11 3.60
CA GLY A 42 -7.13 40.16 4.26
C GLY A 42 -7.89 38.92 4.76
N TYR A 43 -7.68 37.78 4.11
CA TYR A 43 -8.16 36.48 4.55
C TYR A 43 -7.13 35.80 5.47
N ARG A 44 -7.44 35.73 6.76
CA ARG A 44 -6.59 35.02 7.73
C ARG A 44 -6.92 33.53 7.75
N VAL A 45 -5.92 32.71 7.52
CA VAL A 45 -6.02 31.25 7.67
C VAL A 45 -6.25 30.90 9.13
N LYS A 46 -7.30 30.12 9.39
CA LYS A 46 -7.66 29.71 10.74
C LYS A 46 -6.89 28.45 11.15
N PRO A 47 -6.54 28.29 12.44
CA PRO A 47 -5.90 27.08 12.93
C PRO A 47 -6.67 25.78 12.57
N GLU A 48 -8.01 25.82 12.54
CA GLU A 48 -8.82 24.66 12.16
C GLU A 48 -8.60 24.25 10.70
N GLN A 49 -8.38 25.22 9.81
CA GLN A 49 -8.13 24.94 8.39
C GLN A 49 -6.77 24.29 8.18
N GLN A 50 -5.76 24.75 8.92
CA GLN A 50 -4.46 24.09 8.95
C GLN A 50 -4.57 22.64 9.47
N LYS A 51 -5.32 22.41 10.55
CA LYS A 51 -5.55 21.06 11.09
C LYS A 51 -6.24 20.13 10.09
N ILE A 52 -7.21 20.65 9.34
CA ILE A 52 -7.85 19.90 8.25
C ILE A 52 -6.81 19.49 7.21
N MET A 53 -5.84 20.34 6.87
CA MET A 53 -4.81 19.96 5.88
C MET A 53 -3.89 18.83 6.38
N TYR A 54 -3.57 18.77 7.68
CA TYR A 54 -2.81 17.64 8.22
C TYR A 54 -3.48 16.29 8.01
N SER A 55 -4.81 16.24 8.11
CA SER A 55 -5.56 15.01 7.86
C SER A 55 -5.41 14.52 6.41
N GLY A 56 -5.21 15.44 5.46
CA GLY A 56 -4.92 15.11 4.07
C GLY A 56 -3.63 14.32 3.91
N ILE A 57 -2.59 14.63 4.70
CA ILE A 57 -1.31 13.90 4.65
C ILE A 57 -1.51 12.43 5.02
N TYR A 58 -2.31 12.14 6.05
CA TYR A 58 -2.63 10.76 6.42
C TYR A 58 -3.33 10.00 5.29
N LEU A 59 -4.26 10.65 4.59
CA LEU A 59 -4.96 10.07 3.45
C LEU A 59 -4.00 9.78 2.29
N HIS A 60 -3.15 10.75 1.93
CA HIS A 60 -2.16 10.57 0.88
C HIS A 60 -1.17 9.45 1.21
N LEU A 61 -0.68 9.38 2.46
CA LEU A 61 0.23 8.31 2.89
C LEU A 61 -0.43 6.93 2.83
N TYR A 62 -1.71 6.82 3.23
CA TYR A 62 -2.42 5.55 3.12
C TYR A 62 -2.64 5.16 1.65
N ASN A 63 -3.04 6.12 0.81
CA ASN A 63 -3.21 5.88 -0.62
C ASN A 63 -1.91 5.43 -1.29
N LEU A 64 -0.77 6.02 -0.92
CA LEU A 64 0.55 5.59 -1.38
C LEU A 64 0.82 4.12 -1.02
N ILE A 65 0.57 3.72 0.23
CA ILE A 65 0.74 2.33 0.68
C ILE A 65 -0.18 1.39 -0.12
N GLU A 66 -1.47 1.71 -0.20
CA GLU A 66 -2.47 0.86 -0.85
C GLU A 66 -2.23 0.70 -2.35
N SER A 67 -1.96 1.80 -3.05
CA SER A 67 -1.67 1.78 -4.49
C SER A 67 -0.38 1.02 -4.79
N THR A 68 0.67 1.23 -3.99
CA THR A 68 1.95 0.51 -4.16
C THR A 68 1.77 -0.99 -4.01
N ILE A 69 1.10 -1.45 -2.95
CA ILE A 69 0.92 -2.89 -2.71
C ILE A 69 0.02 -3.52 -3.77
N SER A 70 -1.05 -2.83 -4.19
CA SER A 70 -1.93 -3.32 -5.27
C SER A 70 -1.16 -3.50 -6.58
N LEU A 71 -0.38 -2.50 -6.98
CA LEU A 71 0.43 -2.57 -8.20
C LEU A 71 1.53 -3.63 -8.13
N LEU A 72 2.09 -3.88 -6.95
CA LEU A 72 3.06 -4.95 -6.74
C LEU A 72 2.43 -6.34 -6.88
N ILE A 73 1.21 -6.52 -6.38
CA ILE A 73 0.44 -7.76 -6.59
C ILE A 73 0.21 -7.96 -8.09
N ASP A 74 -0.31 -6.95 -8.79
CA ASP A 74 -0.55 -7.01 -10.23
C ASP A 74 0.73 -7.31 -11.03
N ALA A 75 1.88 -6.76 -10.59
CA ALA A 75 3.16 -7.04 -11.22
C ALA A 75 3.55 -8.52 -11.06
N VAL A 76 3.40 -9.09 -9.87
CA VAL A 76 3.67 -10.52 -9.64
C VAL A 76 2.71 -11.39 -10.46
N GLU A 77 1.42 -11.07 -10.48
CA GLU A 77 0.41 -11.79 -11.26
C GLU A 77 0.80 -11.89 -12.74
N ARG A 78 1.10 -10.75 -13.37
CA ARG A 78 1.45 -10.68 -14.80
C ARG A 78 2.76 -11.40 -15.10
N HIS A 79 3.83 -11.10 -14.36
CA HIS A 79 5.14 -11.71 -14.61
C HIS A 79 5.13 -13.22 -14.34
N ALA A 80 4.34 -13.69 -13.37
CA ALA A 80 4.15 -15.11 -13.13
C ALA A 80 3.40 -15.79 -14.27
N ALA A 81 2.26 -15.23 -14.71
CA ALA A 81 1.46 -15.77 -15.79
C ALA A 81 2.24 -15.84 -17.13
N GLU A 82 2.92 -14.75 -17.49
CA GLU A 82 3.79 -14.70 -18.68
C GLU A 82 4.96 -15.68 -18.55
N GLY A 83 5.61 -15.70 -17.38
CA GLY A 83 6.82 -16.48 -17.17
C GLY A 83 6.59 -17.99 -17.26
N ILE A 84 5.44 -18.50 -16.78
CA ILE A 84 5.13 -19.94 -16.85
C ILE A 84 4.60 -20.39 -18.21
N ASN A 85 4.22 -19.46 -19.09
CA ASN A 85 3.72 -19.75 -20.44
C ASN A 85 2.67 -20.87 -20.48
N GLY A 86 1.62 -20.76 -19.65
CA GLY A 86 0.54 -21.75 -19.59
C GLY A 86 0.82 -22.98 -18.71
N GLN A 87 2.03 -23.16 -18.18
CA GLN A 87 2.40 -24.38 -17.42
C GLN A 87 2.32 -24.15 -15.91
N LEU A 88 1.13 -24.33 -15.31
CA LEU A 88 0.90 -24.19 -13.86
C LEU A 88 1.82 -25.06 -12.99
N THR A 89 2.33 -26.17 -13.53
CA THR A 89 3.28 -27.06 -12.86
C THR A 89 4.61 -26.37 -12.54
N LEU A 90 4.99 -25.35 -13.31
CA LEU A 90 6.20 -24.57 -13.11
C LEU A 90 6.11 -23.63 -11.91
N LEU A 91 4.92 -23.33 -11.39
CA LEU A 91 4.76 -22.45 -10.24
C LEU A 91 5.33 -23.08 -8.96
N THR A 92 5.85 -22.26 -8.06
CA THR A 92 6.16 -22.71 -6.70
C THR A 92 4.89 -23.14 -5.95
N GLU A 93 5.05 -23.98 -4.93
CA GLU A 93 3.91 -24.41 -4.09
C GLU A 93 3.18 -23.25 -3.42
N ASN A 94 3.89 -22.16 -3.07
CA ASN A 94 3.29 -20.94 -2.54
C ASN A 94 2.37 -20.28 -3.58
N MET A 95 2.85 -20.11 -4.81
CA MET A 95 2.06 -19.51 -5.90
C MET A 95 0.88 -20.39 -6.31
N LYS A 96 1.05 -21.72 -6.37
CA LYS A 96 -0.07 -22.65 -6.61
C LYS A 96 -1.14 -22.52 -5.54
N LYS A 97 -0.75 -22.46 -4.25
CA LYS A 97 -1.69 -22.26 -3.14
C LYS A 97 -2.44 -20.93 -3.25
N LEU A 98 -1.78 -19.85 -3.64
CA LEU A 98 -2.43 -18.55 -3.84
C LEU A 98 -3.43 -18.58 -5.00
N TYR A 99 -3.03 -19.18 -6.12
CA TYR A 99 -3.89 -19.33 -7.28
C TYR A 99 -5.12 -20.22 -6.98
N VAL A 100 -4.94 -21.35 -6.31
CA VAL A 100 -6.08 -22.18 -5.88
C VAL A 100 -6.96 -21.44 -4.87
N LYS A 101 -6.38 -20.64 -3.97
CA LYS A 101 -7.16 -19.82 -3.03
C LYS A 101 -8.00 -18.75 -3.73
N SER A 102 -7.53 -18.15 -4.81
CA SER A 102 -8.35 -17.17 -5.56
C SER A 102 -9.51 -17.84 -6.29
N VAL A 103 -9.32 -19.06 -6.79
CA VAL A 103 -10.40 -19.90 -7.34
C VAL A 103 -11.41 -20.29 -6.26
N ALA A 104 -10.94 -20.83 -5.13
CA ALA A 104 -11.79 -21.27 -4.02
C ALA A 104 -12.49 -20.12 -3.31
N SER A 105 -11.93 -18.91 -3.39
CA SER A 105 -12.46 -17.65 -2.85
C SER A 105 -13.13 -17.81 -1.47
N PRO A 106 -12.42 -18.34 -0.46
CA PRO A 106 -13.03 -18.63 0.85
C PRO A 106 -13.43 -17.38 1.62
N PHE A 107 -13.01 -16.19 1.17
CA PHE A 107 -13.22 -14.90 1.83
C PHE A 107 -14.34 -14.05 1.22
N GLU A 108 -14.90 -14.48 0.09
CA GLU A 108 -16.09 -13.85 -0.50
C GLU A 108 -17.32 -14.69 -0.17
N SER A 109 -18.45 -14.02 0.10
CA SER A 109 -19.77 -14.66 0.18
C SER A 109 -20.25 -15.06 -1.21
N LEU A 110 -19.48 -15.92 -1.89
CA LEU A 110 -19.86 -16.47 -3.17
C LEU A 110 -20.93 -17.53 -2.97
N SER A 111 -21.93 -17.52 -3.85
CA SER A 111 -22.85 -18.65 -3.98
C SER A 111 -22.07 -19.90 -4.38
N ASN A 112 -22.64 -21.07 -4.09
CA ASN A 112 -22.05 -22.35 -4.51
C ASN A 112 -21.86 -22.40 -6.04
N ASP A 113 -22.80 -21.85 -6.82
CA ASP A 113 -22.72 -21.82 -8.28
C ASP A 113 -21.49 -21.09 -8.80
N LYS A 114 -21.16 -19.91 -8.25
CA LYS A 114 -19.95 -19.17 -8.63
C LYS A 114 -18.66 -19.91 -8.27
N ARG A 115 -18.68 -20.72 -7.20
CA ARG A 115 -17.54 -21.58 -6.84
C ARG A 115 -17.37 -22.71 -7.84
N PHE A 116 -18.47 -23.29 -8.33
CA PHE A 116 -18.43 -24.29 -9.40
C PHE A 116 -17.92 -23.70 -10.71
N GLU A 117 -18.38 -22.50 -11.10
CA GLU A 117 -17.89 -21.79 -12.29
C GLU A 117 -16.36 -21.57 -12.22
N LYS A 118 -15.87 -21.03 -11.09
CA LYS A 118 -14.42 -20.86 -10.89
C LYS A 118 -13.65 -22.17 -10.92
N ALA A 119 -14.21 -23.26 -10.39
CA ALA A 119 -13.58 -24.57 -10.45
C ALA A 119 -13.49 -25.10 -11.90
N ILE A 120 -14.54 -24.89 -12.70
CA ILE A 120 -14.53 -25.22 -14.14
C ILE A 120 -13.48 -24.39 -14.87
N ASP A 121 -13.40 -23.08 -14.62
CA ASP A 121 -12.37 -22.22 -15.20
C ASP A 121 -10.96 -22.70 -14.86
N LEU A 122 -10.72 -23.13 -13.61
CA LEU A 122 -9.44 -23.73 -13.22
C LEU A 122 -9.14 -24.99 -14.04
N PHE A 123 -10.11 -25.89 -14.22
CA PHE A 123 -9.93 -27.09 -15.05
C PHE A 123 -9.60 -26.73 -16.50
N GLU A 124 -10.31 -25.78 -17.09
CA GLU A 124 -10.06 -25.33 -18.47
C GLU A 124 -8.68 -24.66 -18.62
N GLN A 125 -8.21 -23.93 -17.61
CA GLN A 125 -6.86 -23.34 -17.58
C GLN A 125 -5.77 -24.40 -17.44
N VAL A 126 -5.98 -25.43 -16.59
CA VAL A 126 -5.05 -26.57 -16.47
C VAL A 126 -4.95 -27.35 -17.77
N LEU A 127 -6.06 -27.52 -18.49
CA LEU A 127 -6.12 -28.19 -19.79
C LEU A 127 -5.66 -27.29 -20.96
N SER A 128 -5.22 -26.06 -20.69
CA SER A 128 -4.81 -25.09 -21.71
C SER A 128 -5.90 -24.74 -22.73
N ILE A 129 -7.18 -24.90 -22.34
CA ILE A 129 -8.34 -24.49 -23.13
C ILE A 129 -8.53 -22.97 -23.02
N LYS A 130 -8.23 -22.40 -21.85
CA LYS A 130 -8.25 -20.96 -21.57
C LYS A 130 -6.87 -20.45 -21.12
N PRO A 131 -6.54 -19.17 -21.39
CA PRO A 131 -5.35 -18.52 -20.81
C PRO A 131 -5.39 -18.54 -19.28
N ILE A 132 -4.23 -18.64 -18.64
CA ILE A 132 -4.13 -18.58 -17.18
C ILE A 132 -4.36 -17.15 -16.71
N GLU A 133 -5.34 -16.97 -15.84
CA GLU A 133 -5.58 -15.72 -15.12
C GLU A 133 -5.10 -15.87 -13.67
N LEU A 134 -3.81 -15.64 -13.45
CA LEU A 134 -3.24 -15.76 -12.11
C LEU A 134 -3.74 -14.60 -11.23
N LYS A 135 -4.52 -14.94 -10.21
CA LYS A 135 -5.00 -13.99 -9.20
C LYS A 135 -4.48 -14.32 -7.82
N ILE A 136 -3.91 -13.32 -7.16
CA ILE A 136 -3.46 -13.37 -5.78
C ILE A 136 -4.53 -12.65 -4.95
N PRO A 137 -5.18 -13.35 -3.99
CA PRO A 137 -6.17 -12.70 -3.14
C PRO A 137 -5.52 -11.53 -2.38
N PRO A 138 -6.07 -10.32 -2.43
CA PRO A 138 -5.57 -9.19 -1.67
C PRO A 138 -5.74 -9.51 -0.18
N GLY A 139 -4.64 -9.88 0.48
CA GLY A 139 -4.61 -10.12 1.92
C GLY A 139 -5.14 -8.89 2.67
N GLY A 140 -5.92 -9.10 3.73
CA GLY A 140 -6.41 -7.99 4.57
C GLY A 140 -7.51 -7.10 3.96
N GLY A 141 -8.09 -7.46 2.80
CA GLY A 141 -9.28 -6.78 2.25
C GLY A 141 -9.07 -5.29 1.93
N GLY A 142 -7.87 -4.91 1.49
CA GLY A 142 -7.50 -3.51 1.22
C GLY A 142 -7.10 -2.71 2.46
N ASN A 143 -7.02 -3.32 3.64
CA ASN A 143 -6.61 -2.67 4.89
C ASN A 143 -5.13 -2.92 5.23
N TRP A 144 -4.23 -2.36 4.43
CA TRP A 144 -2.80 -2.59 4.49
C TRP A 144 -2.14 -1.99 5.74
N ASP A 145 -1.40 -2.83 6.46
CA ASP A 145 -0.36 -2.42 7.41
C ASP A 145 0.89 -3.29 7.25
N SER A 146 1.94 -3.02 8.03
CA SER A 146 3.21 -3.76 7.93
C SER A 146 3.06 -5.27 8.22
N GLN A 147 2.08 -5.68 9.03
CA GLN A 147 1.84 -7.09 9.31
C GLN A 147 1.14 -7.77 8.15
N GLU A 148 0.09 -7.15 7.60
CA GLU A 148 -0.63 -7.67 6.43
C GLU A 148 0.29 -7.76 5.20
N ILE A 149 1.11 -6.73 4.97
CA ILE A 149 2.10 -6.74 3.88
C ILE A 149 3.07 -7.91 4.07
N LYS A 150 3.62 -8.09 5.27
CA LYS A 150 4.53 -9.21 5.56
C LYS A 150 3.87 -10.58 5.38
N ARG A 151 2.62 -10.74 5.82
CA ARG A 151 1.86 -11.99 5.64
C ARG A 151 1.64 -12.29 4.17
N LEU A 152 1.23 -11.29 3.38
CA LEU A 152 1.06 -11.42 1.93
C LEU A 152 2.39 -11.80 1.27
N SER A 153 3.45 -11.04 1.50
CA SER A 153 4.76 -11.30 0.87
C SER A 153 5.25 -12.72 1.18
N ASN A 154 5.15 -13.16 2.43
CA ASN A 154 5.49 -14.54 2.80
C ASN A 154 4.63 -15.59 2.07
N SER A 155 3.33 -15.31 1.87
CA SER A 155 2.44 -16.22 1.14
C SER A 155 2.75 -16.32 -0.35
N ILE A 156 3.32 -15.26 -0.95
CA ILE A 156 3.85 -15.25 -2.31
C ILE A 156 5.18 -16.03 -2.37
N GLY A 157 5.93 -16.04 -1.27
CA GLY A 157 7.27 -16.63 -1.17
C GLY A 157 8.39 -15.58 -1.04
N ILE A 158 8.04 -14.31 -0.82
CA ILE A 158 8.98 -13.21 -0.61
C ILE A 158 9.23 -13.06 0.88
N ASN A 159 10.46 -13.34 1.31
CA ASN A 159 10.87 -13.14 2.70
C ASN A 159 11.40 -11.71 2.91
N LEU A 160 10.59 -10.86 3.55
CA LEU A 160 10.94 -9.47 3.82
C LEU A 160 11.92 -9.36 4.99
N LEU A 161 13.22 -9.30 4.68
CA LEU A 161 14.30 -9.11 5.64
C LEU A 161 14.70 -7.62 5.73
N LEU A 162 13.90 -6.85 6.46
CA LEU A 162 14.13 -5.42 6.65
C LEU A 162 15.49 -5.16 7.34
N PRO A 163 16.28 -4.18 6.88
CA PRO A 163 17.46 -3.71 7.59
C PRO A 163 17.11 -3.31 9.03
N ARG A 164 18.00 -3.59 10.00
CA ARG A 164 17.73 -3.38 11.44
C ARG A 164 17.18 -1.97 11.75
N ASN A 165 17.77 -0.94 11.13
CA ASN A 165 17.36 0.45 11.33
C ASN A 165 15.94 0.72 10.83
N LEU A 166 15.60 0.23 9.63
CA LEU A 166 14.27 0.36 9.06
C LEU A 166 13.25 -0.44 9.88
N ASN A 167 13.59 -1.68 10.25
CA ASN A 167 12.74 -2.51 11.09
C ASN A 167 12.45 -1.84 12.44
N ARG A 168 13.41 -1.13 13.04
CA ARG A 168 13.16 -0.32 14.24
C ARG A 168 12.17 0.80 13.95
N LYS A 169 12.43 1.64 12.93
CA LYS A 169 11.58 2.78 12.56
C LYS A 169 10.12 2.40 12.34
N ILE A 170 9.85 1.27 11.68
CA ILE A 170 8.47 0.84 11.37
C ILE A 170 7.74 0.19 12.54
N ASN A 171 8.44 -0.21 13.61
CA ASN A 171 7.84 -0.88 14.77
C ASN A 171 7.87 -0.02 16.03
N GLU A 172 8.73 1.00 16.08
CA GLU A 172 8.79 1.96 17.16
C GLU A 172 7.47 2.74 17.25
N LYS A 173 6.99 2.93 18.48
CA LYS A 173 5.75 3.68 18.72
C LYS A 173 5.94 5.12 18.29
N PHE A 174 5.04 5.60 17.45
CA PHE A 174 5.04 6.96 16.93
C PHE A 174 4.06 7.84 17.71
N ARG A 175 2.80 7.42 17.78
CA ARG A 175 1.72 8.16 18.45
C ARG A 175 0.60 7.21 18.88
N ASP A 176 -0.08 7.52 19.98
CA ASP A 176 -1.16 6.70 20.55
C ASP A 176 -0.80 5.22 20.69
N ASP A 177 0.44 4.94 21.10
CA ASP A 177 1.04 3.62 21.18
C ASP A 177 1.07 2.81 19.87
N LYS A 178 0.94 3.47 18.72
CA LYS A 178 0.93 2.85 17.40
C LYS A 178 2.22 3.11 16.64
N ALA A 179 2.68 2.07 15.95
CA ALA A 179 3.72 2.17 14.95
C ALA A 179 3.25 3.00 13.73
N PRO A 180 4.16 3.63 12.95
CA PRO A 180 3.83 4.56 11.87
C PRO A 180 2.78 4.07 10.87
N ILE A 181 2.98 2.89 10.28
CA ILE A 181 2.09 2.36 9.23
C ILE A 181 0.73 2.00 9.81
N ARG A 182 0.70 1.43 11.03
CA ARG A 182 -0.53 1.10 11.74
C ARG A 182 -1.32 2.37 12.11
N LEU A 183 -0.62 3.42 12.56
CA LEU A 183 -1.22 4.71 12.84
C LEU A 183 -1.92 5.28 11.60
N ILE A 184 -1.22 5.30 10.45
CA ILE A 184 -1.77 5.82 9.18
C ILE A 184 -3.06 5.07 8.79
N LYS A 185 -3.02 3.73 8.81
CA LYS A 185 -4.19 2.88 8.54
C LYS A 185 -5.36 3.19 9.48
N GLU A 186 -5.12 3.23 10.79
CA GLU A 186 -6.19 3.44 11.76
C GLU A 186 -6.78 4.85 11.66
N VAL A 187 -5.95 5.88 11.42
CA VAL A 187 -6.42 7.25 11.18
C VAL A 187 -7.27 7.30 9.91
N ARG A 188 -6.82 6.71 8.79
CA ARG A 188 -7.61 6.63 7.55
C ARG A 188 -8.96 5.96 7.79
N ASN A 189 -8.99 4.84 8.51
CA ASN A 189 -10.23 4.14 8.83
C ASN A 189 -11.18 4.99 9.67
N LYS A 190 -10.67 5.68 10.70
CA LYS A 190 -11.49 6.55 11.54
C LYS A 190 -12.07 7.73 10.76
N LEU A 191 -11.29 8.34 9.87
CA LEU A 191 -11.74 9.40 8.96
C LEU A 191 -12.84 8.87 8.01
N ALA A 192 -12.61 7.72 7.37
CA ALA A 192 -13.56 7.12 6.41
C ALA A 192 -14.88 6.68 7.05
N HIS A 193 -14.84 6.18 8.29
CA HIS A 193 -16.04 5.79 9.03
C HIS A 193 -16.70 6.96 9.78
N GLY A 194 -16.13 8.17 9.72
CA GLY A 194 -16.67 9.37 10.38
C GLY A 194 -16.55 9.39 11.91
N SER A 195 -15.78 8.46 12.49
CA SER A 195 -15.54 8.45 13.95
C SER A 195 -14.47 9.45 14.41
N LEU A 196 -13.78 10.07 13.47
CA LEU A 196 -12.82 11.16 13.68
C LEU A 196 -13.08 12.24 12.61
N SER A 197 -13.25 13.50 13.02
CA SER A 197 -13.32 14.62 12.08
C SER A 197 -11.92 15.02 11.58
N PHE A 198 -11.85 15.66 10.41
CA PHE A 198 -10.57 16.15 9.85
C PHE A 198 -9.85 17.14 10.78
N THR A 199 -10.60 18.02 11.46
CA THR A 199 -10.02 18.95 12.43
C THR A 199 -9.44 18.22 13.64
N GLN A 200 -10.16 17.25 14.20
CA GLN A 200 -9.68 16.43 15.34
C GLN A 200 -8.46 15.57 14.96
N CYS A 201 -8.38 15.12 13.71
CA CYS A 201 -7.21 14.37 13.22
C CYS A 201 -5.93 15.21 13.28
N GLY A 202 -6.02 16.51 13.03
CA GLY A 202 -4.89 17.44 13.11
C GLY A 202 -4.53 17.87 14.52
N ASP A 203 -5.31 17.49 15.54
CA ASP A 203 -5.01 17.89 16.93
C ASP A 203 -3.69 17.30 17.41
N ASN A 204 -2.91 18.13 18.13
CA ASN A 204 -1.61 17.79 18.70
C ASN A 204 -0.54 17.34 17.68
N HIS A 205 -0.71 17.60 16.39
CA HIS A 205 0.31 17.34 15.37
C HIS A 205 1.13 18.58 15.06
N VAL A 206 2.37 18.36 14.64
CA VAL A 206 3.28 19.38 14.07
C VAL A 206 3.83 18.88 12.75
N ALA A 207 4.22 19.78 11.84
CA ALA A 207 4.70 19.43 10.51
C ALA A 207 5.92 18.48 10.58
N SER A 208 6.78 18.61 11.59
CA SER A 208 7.91 17.70 11.79
C SER A 208 7.51 16.24 12.02
N ASP A 209 6.32 15.98 12.58
CA ASP A 209 5.82 14.62 12.74
C ASP A 209 5.47 14.02 11.38
N PHE A 210 4.81 14.79 10.52
CA PHE A 210 4.47 14.37 9.17
C PHE A 210 5.70 14.14 8.29
N ARG A 211 6.73 14.98 8.41
CA ARG A 211 8.02 14.73 7.74
C ARG A 211 8.56 13.35 8.09
N LYS A 212 8.61 13.01 9.37
CA LYS A 212 9.08 11.70 9.84
C LYS A 212 8.22 10.56 9.28
N LEU A 213 6.89 10.70 9.29
CA LEU A 213 6.01 9.69 8.72
C LEU A 213 6.23 9.50 7.22
N ILE A 214 6.34 10.60 6.45
CA ILE A 214 6.64 10.57 5.02
C ILE A 214 7.96 9.83 4.77
N ASP A 215 9.02 10.18 5.49
CA ASP A 215 10.33 9.53 5.33
C ASP A 215 10.30 8.04 5.64
N ILE A 216 9.63 7.64 6.73
CA ILE A 216 9.50 6.22 7.12
C ILE A 216 8.72 5.44 6.06
N VAL A 217 7.61 5.99 5.57
CA VAL A 217 6.77 5.33 4.56
C VAL A 217 7.51 5.21 3.24
N LYS A 218 8.21 6.27 2.80
CA LYS A 218 9.05 6.25 1.58
C LYS A 218 10.12 5.17 1.68
N GLU A 219 10.93 5.18 2.74
CA GLU A 219 12.01 4.21 2.96
C GLU A 219 11.47 2.77 3.01
N TYR A 220 10.35 2.56 3.70
CA TYR A 220 9.71 1.25 3.78
C TYR A 220 9.21 0.76 2.42
N LEU A 221 8.43 1.56 1.71
CA LEU A 221 7.85 1.14 0.43
C LEU A 221 8.91 0.97 -0.65
N SER A 222 9.97 1.79 -0.68
CA SER A 222 11.12 1.55 -1.57
C SER A 222 11.77 0.19 -1.31
N PHE A 223 11.92 -0.22 -0.05
CA PHE A 223 12.43 -1.55 0.29
C PHE A 223 11.49 -2.66 -0.18
N ILE A 224 10.17 -2.49 0.00
CA ILE A 224 9.17 -3.47 -0.46
C ILE A 224 9.20 -3.60 -1.98
N ILE A 225 9.20 -2.48 -2.70
CA ILE A 225 9.28 -2.45 -4.17
C ILE A 225 10.54 -3.20 -4.64
N GLN A 226 11.69 -2.94 -4.02
CA GLN A 226 12.92 -3.64 -4.39
C GLN A 226 12.85 -5.15 -4.12
N SER A 227 12.29 -5.56 -2.98
CA SER A 227 12.13 -6.98 -2.65
C SER A 227 11.25 -7.72 -3.65
N TYR A 228 10.21 -7.07 -4.17
CA TYR A 228 9.33 -7.64 -5.20
C TYR A 228 9.99 -7.63 -6.58
N ASP A 229 10.74 -6.58 -6.92
CA ASP A 229 11.52 -6.51 -8.16
C ASP A 229 12.55 -7.64 -8.22
N ASP A 230 13.30 -7.85 -7.14
CA ASP A 230 14.28 -8.94 -7.02
C ASP A 230 13.62 -10.31 -7.20
N PHE A 231 12.46 -10.53 -6.55
CA PHE A 231 11.68 -11.76 -6.69
C PHE A 231 11.24 -12.00 -8.14
N ILE A 232 10.73 -10.97 -8.83
CA ILE A 232 10.29 -11.06 -10.22
C ILE A 232 11.47 -11.35 -11.15
N ASN A 233 12.58 -10.62 -11.00
CA ASN A 233 13.76 -10.75 -11.85
C ASN A 233 14.43 -12.13 -11.70
N GLN A 234 14.40 -12.70 -10.50
CA GLN A 234 14.89 -14.05 -10.23
C GLN A 234 13.91 -15.15 -10.62
N GLN A 235 12.75 -14.80 -11.19
CA GLN A 235 11.64 -15.72 -11.45
C GLN A 235 11.25 -16.55 -10.22
N GLY A 236 11.27 -15.94 -9.02
CA GLY A 236 11.02 -16.64 -7.75
C GLY A 236 9.63 -17.27 -7.62
N TYR A 237 8.73 -16.98 -8.57
CA TYR A 237 7.44 -17.63 -8.74
C TYR A 237 7.52 -19.01 -9.40
N LYS A 238 8.68 -19.41 -9.96
CA LYS A 238 8.92 -20.73 -10.56
C LYS A 238 9.67 -21.69 -9.64
N ILE A 239 9.44 -22.99 -9.82
CA ILE A 239 10.35 -24.00 -9.30
C ILE A 239 11.72 -23.86 -9.99
N PRO A 240 12.84 -24.03 -9.27
CA PRO A 240 14.16 -24.09 -9.88
C PRO A 240 14.18 -25.21 -10.92
N ALA A 241 14.83 -24.96 -12.07
CA ALA A 241 15.11 -26.04 -13.01
C ALA A 241 15.92 -27.11 -12.27
N ALA A 242 15.51 -28.37 -12.37
CA ALA A 242 16.32 -29.48 -11.89
C ALA A 242 17.65 -29.43 -12.66
N GLY A 243 18.74 -29.16 -11.95
CA GLY A 243 20.10 -29.24 -12.49
C GLY A 243 20.54 -30.67 -12.71
#